data_AF-A0A7Y6XZT3-F1
#
_entry.id   AF-A0A7Y6XZT3-F1
#
_cell.length_a   1.000
_cell.length_b   1.000
_cell.length_c   1.000
_cell.angle_alpha   90.00
_cell.angle_beta   90.00
_cell.angle_gamma   90.00
#
_symmetry.space_group_name_H-M   'P 1'
#
loop_
_entity.id
_entity.type
_entity.pdbx_description
1 polymer ?
#
loop_
_entity_poly.entity_id
_entity_poly.type
_entity_poly.pdbx_seq_one_letter_code
_entity_poly.pdbx_strand_id
1 'polypeptide(L)'
;MKKHIITSALAAALLSTNFVYASETDLLQFARISATTAGGAQYCNADEDMIDEFIAKAEARLALLAKDEYEKVLGKLEFKNVLAGAAAREPQQGCDAFVKSFEEAVRNAR
;
A
#
# COMPACT_ATOMS: atom_id res chain seq x y z
N MET A 1 14.23 -4.99 64.38
CA MET A 1 14.73 -4.74 63.01
C MET A 1 14.00 -5.68 62.04
N LYS A 2 13.06 -5.16 61.25
CA LYS A 2 12.27 -5.92 60.25
C LYS A 2 13.14 -6.20 59.02
N LYS A 3 13.32 -7.47 58.64
CA LYS A 3 13.89 -7.86 57.35
C LYS A 3 12.74 -8.16 56.39
N HIS A 4 12.62 -7.35 55.35
CA HIS A 4 11.64 -7.52 54.28
C HIS A 4 12.07 -8.65 53.35
N ILE A 5 11.19 -9.62 53.15
CA ILE A 5 11.25 -10.65 52.12
C ILE A 5 11.00 -9.93 50.80
N ILE A 6 12.01 -9.82 49.94
CA ILE A 6 11.85 -9.30 48.58
C ILE A 6 11.55 -10.48 47.67
N THR A 7 10.30 -10.55 47.26
CA THR A 7 9.69 -11.54 46.36
C THR A 7 10.28 -11.38 44.96
N SER A 8 11.26 -12.19 44.60
CA SER A 8 11.87 -12.24 43.27
C SER A 8 11.09 -13.18 42.34
N ALA A 9 9.95 -12.75 41.82
CA ALA A 9 9.16 -13.55 40.87
C ALA A 9 8.49 -12.78 39.73
N LEU A 10 8.78 -11.48 39.54
CA LEU A 10 8.04 -10.65 38.60
C LEU A 10 8.97 -9.96 37.57
N ALA A 11 9.69 -10.73 36.76
CA ALA A 11 10.53 -10.14 35.69
C ALA A 11 10.67 -10.97 34.41
N ALA A 12 9.95 -12.09 34.23
CA ALA A 12 10.18 -12.98 33.08
C ALA A 12 8.98 -13.15 32.13
N ALA A 13 7.84 -12.50 32.36
CA ALA A 13 6.60 -12.81 31.64
C ALA A 13 6.15 -11.79 30.56
N LEU A 14 6.92 -10.73 30.30
CA LEU A 14 6.46 -9.61 29.45
C LEU A 14 7.12 -9.49 28.07
N LEU A 15 7.94 -10.45 27.64
CA LEU A 15 8.65 -10.39 26.34
C LEU A 15 8.20 -11.45 25.32
N SER A 16 7.03 -12.04 25.51
CA SER A 16 6.34 -12.78 24.45
C SER A 16 5.61 -11.81 23.51
N THR A 17 6.30 -10.79 23.01
CA THR A 17 5.82 -10.03 21.86
C THR A 17 5.92 -10.97 20.66
N ASN A 18 4.86 -11.75 20.46
CA ASN A 18 4.53 -12.26 19.15
C ASN A 18 4.40 -11.03 18.25
N PHE A 19 5.49 -10.66 17.57
CA PHE A 19 5.39 -9.90 16.35
C PHE A 19 4.61 -10.79 15.39
N VAL A 20 3.28 -10.66 15.44
CA VAL A 20 2.43 -11.13 14.36
C VAL A 20 2.96 -10.41 13.15
N TYR A 21 3.68 -11.12 12.29
CA TYR A 21 3.90 -10.68 10.92
C TYR A 21 2.51 -10.34 10.40
N ALA A 22 2.19 -9.05 10.30
CA ALA A 22 0.94 -8.62 9.74
C ALA A 22 0.96 -9.12 8.29
N SER A 23 0.27 -10.22 8.02
CA SER A 23 0.05 -10.69 6.66
C SER A 23 -0.56 -9.53 5.89
N GLU A 24 0.12 -9.09 4.84
CA GLU A 24 -0.38 -7.99 4.01
C GLU A 24 -1.79 -8.35 3.53
N THR A 25 -2.76 -7.48 3.82
CA THR A 25 -4.14 -7.71 3.38
C THR A 25 -4.22 -7.47 1.88
N ASP A 26 -5.13 -8.17 1.20
CA ASP A 26 -5.40 -7.96 -0.25
C ASP A 26 -5.62 -6.47 -0.58
N LEU A 27 -6.19 -5.72 0.36
CA LEU A 27 -6.37 -4.28 0.29
C LEU A 27 -5.05 -3.51 0.20
N LEU A 28 -4.12 -3.75 1.13
CA LEU A 28 -2.83 -3.05 1.16
C LEU A 28 -1.94 -3.45 -0.03
N GLN A 29 -1.97 -4.73 -0.40
CA GLN A 29 -1.26 -5.22 -1.57
C GLN A 29 -1.79 -4.55 -2.84
N PHE A 30 -3.11 -4.51 -3.01
CA PHE A 30 -3.73 -3.83 -4.14
C PHE A 30 -3.42 -2.32 -4.14
N ALA A 31 -3.47 -1.66 -2.97
CA ALA A 31 -3.14 -0.24 -2.82
C ALA A 31 -1.72 0.05 -3.33
N ARG A 32 -0.73 -0.73 -2.91
CA ARG A 32 0.67 -0.54 -3.31
C ARG A 32 0.90 -0.80 -4.79
N ILE A 33 0.37 -1.90 -5.31
CA ILE A 33 0.54 -2.27 -6.72
C ILE A 33 -0.08 -1.20 -7.62
N SER A 34 -1.34 -0.84 -7.36
CA SER A 34 -2.05 0.15 -8.17
C SER A 34 -1.40 1.54 -8.06
N ALA A 35 -1.02 1.97 -6.85
CA ALA A 35 -0.33 3.23 -6.66
C ALA A 35 1.04 3.29 -7.35
N THR A 36 1.80 2.19 -7.33
CA THR A 36 3.09 2.09 -8.03
C THR A 36 2.90 2.22 -9.54
N THR A 37 1.88 1.56 -10.10
CA THR A 37 1.54 1.66 -11.53
C THR A 37 1.11 3.08 -11.90
N ALA A 38 0.19 3.68 -11.14
CA ALA A 38 -0.26 5.05 -11.40
C ALA A 38 0.88 6.06 -11.26
N GLY A 39 1.72 5.93 -10.24
CA GLY A 39 2.87 6.82 -10.04
C GLY A 39 3.91 6.67 -11.14
N GLY A 40 4.21 5.45 -11.58
CA GLY A 40 5.08 5.23 -12.74
C GLY A 40 4.54 5.87 -14.01
N ALA A 41 3.21 5.81 -14.21
CA ALA A 41 2.55 6.46 -15.35
C ALA A 41 2.64 7.99 -15.27
N GLN A 42 2.47 8.56 -14.06
CA GLN A 42 2.66 9.99 -13.81
C GLN A 42 4.11 10.42 -14.06
N TYR A 43 5.10 9.70 -13.54
CA TYR A 43 6.51 10.01 -13.77
C TYR A 43 6.85 10.02 -15.27
N CYS A 44 6.34 9.04 -16.00
CA CYS A 44 6.60 8.87 -17.43
C CYS A 44 5.69 9.72 -18.34
N ASN A 45 4.82 10.56 -17.79
CA ASN A 45 3.86 11.38 -18.54
C ASN A 45 3.03 10.55 -19.54
N ALA A 46 2.48 9.42 -19.10
CA ALA A 46 1.48 8.70 -19.88
C ALA A 46 0.22 9.57 -20.09
N ASP A 47 -0.67 9.13 -20.99
CA ASP A 47 -1.94 9.82 -21.24
C ASP A 47 -2.72 10.11 -19.94
N GLU A 48 -3.00 11.39 -19.70
CA GLU A 48 -3.56 11.89 -18.43
C GLU A 48 -4.97 11.32 -18.19
N ASP A 49 -5.80 11.20 -19.22
CA ASP A 49 -7.14 10.63 -19.11
C ASP A 49 -7.08 9.14 -18.71
N MET A 50 -6.09 8.39 -19.23
CA MET A 50 -5.87 7.01 -18.83
C MET A 50 -5.35 6.87 -17.40
N ILE A 51 -4.51 7.81 -16.94
CA ILE A 51 -4.04 7.86 -15.54
C ILE A 51 -5.22 8.11 -14.61
N ASP A 52 -6.05 9.11 -14.90
CA ASP A 52 -7.19 9.48 -14.09
C ASP A 52 -8.24 8.37 -14.04
N GLU A 53 -8.54 7.74 -15.17
CA GLU A 53 -9.43 6.58 -15.21
C GLU A 53 -8.89 5.43 -14.36
N PHE A 54 -7.59 5.12 -14.48
CA PHE A 54 -6.96 4.05 -13.71
C PHE A 54 -7.01 4.33 -12.21
N ILE A 55 -6.68 5.56 -11.78
CA ILE A 55 -6.74 5.96 -10.37
C ILE A 55 -8.17 5.86 -9.85
N ALA A 56 -9.16 6.35 -10.59
CA ALA A 56 -10.57 6.26 -10.19
C ALA A 56 -11.03 4.81 -10.01
N LYS A 57 -10.68 3.92 -10.95
CA LYS A 57 -10.97 2.48 -10.86
C LYS A 57 -10.25 1.82 -9.67
N ALA A 58 -9.00 2.21 -9.41
CA ALA A 58 -8.23 1.70 -8.27
C ALA A 58 -8.84 2.14 -6.94
N GLU A 59 -9.22 3.41 -6.77
CA GLU A 59 -9.90 3.90 -5.57
C GLU A 59 -11.25 3.20 -5.34
N ALA A 60 -12.03 2.98 -6.41
CA ALA A 60 -13.28 2.23 -6.32
C ALA A 60 -13.04 0.78 -5.88
N ARG A 61 -12.00 0.12 -6.39
CA ARG A 61 -11.64 -1.24 -5.99
C ARG A 61 -11.17 -1.32 -4.54
N LEU A 62 -10.40 -0.34 -4.06
CA LEU A 62 -10.01 -0.24 -2.65
C LEU A 62 -11.23 -0.15 -1.73
N ALA A 63 -12.23 0.65 -2.12
CA ALA A 63 -13.47 0.76 -1.35
C ALA A 63 -14.26 -0.56 -1.27
N LEU A 64 -14.17 -1.42 -2.31
CA LEU A 64 -14.80 -2.74 -2.34
C LEU A 64 -14.01 -3.81 -1.57
N LEU A 65 -12.69 -3.69 -1.47
CA LEU A 65 -11.83 -4.63 -0.76
C LEU A 65 -11.85 -4.41 0.76
N ALA A 66 -12.14 -3.19 1.21
CA ALA A 66 -12.20 -2.85 2.62
C ALA A 66 -13.43 -3.46 3.29
N LYS A 67 -13.23 -4.04 4.49
CA LYS A 67 -14.29 -4.67 5.30
C LYS A 67 -15.08 -3.68 6.13
N ASP A 68 -14.47 -2.55 6.46
CA ASP A 68 -15.05 -1.49 7.27
C ASP A 68 -14.49 -0.10 6.88
N GLU A 69 -14.97 0.95 7.54
CA GLU A 69 -14.54 2.32 7.28
C GLU A 69 -13.07 2.58 7.68
N TYR A 70 -12.55 1.84 8.67
CA TYR A 70 -11.15 1.95 9.06
C TYR A 70 -10.23 1.44 7.94
N GLU A 71 -10.54 0.27 7.39
CA GLU A 71 -9.82 -0.29 6.25
C GLU A 71 -9.93 0.61 5.01
N LYS A 72 -11.10 1.22 4.74
CA LYS A 72 -11.23 2.19 3.62
C LYS A 72 -10.24 3.35 3.74
N VAL A 73 -10.14 3.94 4.94
CA VAL A 73 -9.20 5.03 5.22
C VAL A 73 -7.76 4.52 5.10
N LEU A 74 -7.46 3.35 5.66
CA LEU A 74 -6.12 2.76 5.63
C LEU A 74 -5.65 2.48 4.20
N GLY A 75 -6.48 1.84 3.37
CA GLY A 75 -6.18 1.55 1.97
C GLY A 75 -5.96 2.82 1.15
N LYS A 76 -6.79 3.86 1.37
CA LYS A 76 -6.63 5.15 0.69
C LYS A 76 -5.35 5.88 1.13
N LEU A 77 -5.01 5.83 2.41
CA LEU A 77 -3.77 6.42 2.93
C LEU A 77 -2.54 5.74 2.33
N GLU A 78 -2.52 4.41 2.31
CA GLU A 78 -1.42 3.65 1.73
C GLU A 78 -1.26 3.94 0.23
N PHE A 79 -2.37 3.93 -0.52
CA PHE A 79 -2.35 4.24 -1.95
C PHE A 79 -1.72 5.61 -2.22
N LYS A 80 -2.16 6.66 -1.50
CA LYS A 80 -1.63 8.02 -1.69
C LYS A 80 -0.16 8.15 -1.33
N ASN A 81 0.27 7.51 -0.24
CA ASN A 81 1.66 7.55 0.19
C ASN A 81 2.58 6.88 -0.83
N VAL A 82 2.18 5.71 -1.34
CA VAL A 82 2.95 4.97 -2.35
C VAL A 82 2.95 5.72 -3.69
N LEU A 83 1.81 6.28 -4.08
CA LEU A 83 1.65 7.02 -5.33
C LEU A 83 2.66 8.19 -5.39
N ALA A 84 2.73 8.99 -4.33
CA ALA A 84 3.66 10.11 -4.25
C ALA A 84 5.13 9.68 -4.38
N GLY A 85 5.49 8.54 -3.79
CA GLY A 85 6.84 7.99 -3.91
C GLY A 85 7.14 7.44 -5.30
N ALA A 86 6.18 6.73 -5.91
CA ALA A 86 6.32 6.15 -7.23
C ALA A 86 6.37 7.21 -8.34
N ALA A 87 5.62 8.31 -8.21
CA ALA A 87 5.64 9.44 -9.13
C ALA A 87 6.94 10.25 -9.14
N ALA A 88 7.86 9.97 -8.21
CA ALA A 88 9.14 10.67 -8.10
C ALA A 88 10.32 9.92 -8.72
N ARG A 89 10.12 8.71 -9.28
CA ARG A 89 11.20 7.87 -9.79
C ARG A 89 10.81 7.13 -11.07
N GLU A 90 11.79 6.96 -11.95
CA GLU A 90 11.61 6.19 -13.18
C GLU A 90 11.34 4.70 -12.90
N PRO A 91 10.40 4.06 -13.62
CA PRO A 91 10.22 2.62 -13.59
C PRO A 91 11.49 1.87 -14.02
N GLN A 92 11.76 0.71 -13.42
CA GLN A 92 12.99 -0.07 -13.71
C GLN A 92 13.14 -0.47 -15.19
N GLN A 93 12.03 -0.65 -15.88
CA GLN A 93 11.98 -1.02 -17.30
C GLN A 93 12.13 0.18 -18.25
N GLY A 94 12.26 1.40 -17.74
CA GLY A 94 12.26 2.65 -18.50
C GLY A 94 10.85 3.09 -18.92
N CYS A 95 10.71 4.37 -19.27
CA CYS A 95 9.40 4.96 -19.57
C CYS A 95 8.73 4.41 -20.83
N ASP A 96 9.45 4.22 -21.94
CA ASP A 96 8.85 3.76 -23.20
C ASP A 96 8.17 2.38 -23.06
N ALA A 97 8.88 1.43 -22.44
CA ALA A 97 8.35 0.09 -22.19
C ALA A 97 7.21 0.13 -21.18
N PHE A 98 7.32 0.96 -20.15
CA PHE A 98 6.29 1.12 -19.13
C PHE A 98 4.98 1.68 -19.69
N VAL A 99 5.03 2.82 -20.38
CA VAL A 99 3.84 3.49 -20.92
C VAL A 99 3.09 2.56 -21.87
N LYS A 100 3.79 1.86 -22.76
CA LYS A 100 3.18 0.88 -23.66
C LYS A 100 2.39 -0.19 -22.90
N SER A 101 2.99 -0.78 -21.87
CA SER A 101 2.33 -1.81 -21.05
C SER A 101 1.18 -1.26 -20.21
N PHE A 102 1.33 -0.05 -19.65
CA PHE A 102 0.29 0.62 -18.87
C PHE A 102 -0.96 0.87 -19.73
N GLU A 103 -0.79 1.53 -20.87
CA GLU A 103 -1.92 1.86 -21.73
C GLU A 103 -2.61 0.61 -22.30
N GLU A 104 -1.85 -0.43 -22.65
CA GLU A 104 -2.41 -1.72 -23.07
C GLU A 104 -3.26 -2.33 -21.95
N ALA A 105 -2.77 -2.33 -20.70
CA ALA A 105 -3.52 -2.83 -19.56
C ALA A 105 -4.81 -2.02 -19.30
N VAL A 106 -4.74 -0.69 -19.37
CA VAL A 106 -5.92 0.19 -19.19
C VAL A 106 -6.95 -0.05 -20.29
N ARG A 107 -6.52 -0.12 -21.56
CA ARG A 107 -7.41 -0.40 -22.70
C ARG A 107 -8.11 -1.76 -22.60
N ASN A 108 -7.39 -2.79 -22.16
CA ASN A 108 -7.95 -4.15 -22.02
C ASN A 108 -8.89 -4.30 -20.81
N ALA A 109 -8.87 -3.35 -19.87
CA ALA A 109 -9.72 -3.33 -18.69
C ALA A 109 -10.96 -2.40 -18.84
N ARG A 110 -11.22 -1.90 -20.05
CA ARG A 110 -12.44 -1.18 -20.42
C ARG A 110 -13.47 -2.15 -20.99
#